data_AF-A0A166DBL5-F1
#
_entry.id   AF-A0A166DBL5-F1
#
_cell.length_a   1.000
_cell.length_b   1.000
_cell.length_c   1.000
_cell.angle_alpha   90.00
_cell.angle_beta   90.00
_cell.angle_gamma   90.00
#
_symmetry.space_group_name_H-M   'P 1'
#
loop_
_entity.id
_entity.type
_entity.pdbx_description
1 polymer ?
#
loop_
_entity_poly.entity_id
_entity_poly.type
_entity_poly.pdbx_seq_one_letter_code
_entity_poly.pdbx_strand_id
1 'polypeptide(L)'
;MKKDSVYKNILYNLDSIDSNSDLDISEDYYYLKIKKFTLRVLKESKIAIGHIISDFQKFSSENSNHESHHLYNNISINSAQSREEQVFELLLLGTLWNSYFSIALTLDPFHQKILSKLSTLRNRKELNDLEEKETYFLKEEIDEIRGLLATKYLFNNEILDIGKSNDIGLDSVMDLDSVMDLDSVMDLDSVMDSDGVVMDSDSVVDLDGVDIGLDSVVDLDENNFNVKHLNLLLKYLEATGDYEESVKHLTFWVEFLSKKTVEEVDVYLKKILSFSKWFEKIAKEELHQYTSNVSHFRSTKLQNHLNQEDIIFCGRREVEYHVNMFGAEIMNRVFRDEFKNRNRIIIILPQCMQILGKSYSNNSIQNSRCKAIKDNLGVKCIICNKDCNIGKVAIKGKDKINSKYFDVYITSHTSSMLSNLSEMDKKELSVVGVACINNLIEGGWKLSSNGIPAQCVILDYVGCKQHWDDKGFPTNFDLRELNKII
;
A
#
# COMPACT_ATOMS: atom_id res chain seq x y z
N MET A 1 6.39 -29.65 32.26
CA MET A 1 7.56 -30.05 31.46
C MET A 1 7.35 -29.60 30.03
N LYS A 2 8.16 -28.62 29.61
CA LYS A 2 8.54 -28.19 28.25
C LYS A 2 7.72 -28.72 27.05
N LYS A 3 6.99 -27.81 26.40
CA LYS A 3 6.88 -27.74 24.94
C LYS A 3 7.02 -26.27 24.52
N ASP A 4 8.27 -25.83 24.50
CA ASP A 4 8.73 -24.55 23.98
C ASP A 4 8.86 -24.59 22.44
N SER A 5 8.78 -23.39 21.85
CA SER A 5 9.56 -22.91 20.69
C SER A 5 9.22 -23.38 19.27
N VAL A 6 8.14 -22.87 18.63
CA VAL A 6 8.06 -22.84 17.14
C VAL A 6 7.44 -21.57 16.51
N TYR A 7 6.71 -20.69 17.19
CA TYR A 7 5.98 -19.60 16.51
C TYR A 7 6.59 -18.21 16.76
N LYS A 8 7.59 -17.81 15.97
CA LYS A 8 8.30 -16.52 16.09
C LYS A 8 8.70 -15.86 14.76
N ASN A 9 7.88 -15.98 13.71
CA ASN A 9 8.23 -15.43 12.39
C ASN A 9 7.30 -14.29 11.96
N ILE A 10 7.54 -13.08 12.50
CA ILE A 10 6.82 -11.81 12.26
C ILE A 10 5.61 -11.57 13.18
N LEU A 11 5.90 -11.42 14.47
CA LEU A 11 5.11 -10.54 15.34
C LEU A 11 5.60 -9.10 15.11
N TYR A 12 4.69 -8.12 15.02
CA TYR A 12 5.06 -6.78 15.48
C TYR A 12 5.43 -6.97 16.96
N ASN A 13 6.67 -6.66 17.37
CA ASN A 13 7.18 -7.08 18.68
C ASN A 13 6.48 -6.27 19.80
N LEU A 14 5.30 -6.75 20.23
CA LEU A 14 4.56 -6.26 21.40
C LEU A 14 4.89 -7.07 22.67
N ASP A 15 5.64 -8.17 22.55
CA ASP A 15 5.92 -9.11 23.64
C ASP A 15 7.43 -9.24 23.96
N SER A 16 8.12 -8.12 24.19
CA SER A 16 9.43 -8.16 24.84
C SER A 16 9.51 -7.23 26.04
N ILE A 17 8.85 -7.61 27.14
CA ILE A 17 9.36 -7.33 28.48
C ILE A 17 9.40 -8.65 29.24
N ASP A 18 10.61 -9.03 29.61
CA ASP A 18 10.96 -10.21 30.37
C ASP A 18 10.28 -10.19 31.74
N SER A 19 9.89 -11.38 32.20
CA SER A 19 9.23 -11.66 33.46
C SER A 19 9.95 -11.07 34.68
N ASN A 20 9.50 -9.90 35.14
CA ASN A 20 9.42 -9.48 36.55
C ASN A 20 9.04 -7.99 36.62
N SER A 21 7.75 -7.68 36.48
CA SER A 21 7.07 -6.61 37.23
C SER A 21 5.61 -6.54 36.78
N ASP A 22 4.72 -6.41 37.75
CA ASP A 22 3.29 -6.22 37.57
C ASP A 22 2.98 -4.91 36.83
N LEU A 23 2.99 -4.93 35.49
CA LEU A 23 2.48 -3.84 34.67
C LEU A 23 1.65 -4.37 33.49
N ASP A 24 0.36 -4.07 33.57
CA ASP A 24 -0.65 -4.16 32.52
C ASP A 24 -0.32 -3.17 31.39
N ILE A 25 0.61 -3.53 30.49
CA ILE A 25 1.07 -2.71 29.35
C ILE A 25 0.36 -3.20 28.08
N SER A 26 -0.98 -3.17 28.05
CA SER A 26 -1.77 -3.84 27.00
C SER A 26 -2.26 -2.90 25.90
N GLU A 27 -1.75 -3.05 24.66
CA GLU A 27 -2.17 -2.56 23.30
C GLU A 27 -2.57 -1.07 23.11
N ASP A 28 -3.21 -0.41 24.08
CA ASP A 28 -3.44 1.04 24.13
C ASP A 28 -2.14 1.84 24.01
N TYR A 29 -1.00 1.24 24.40
CA TYR A 29 0.32 1.85 24.28
C TYR A 29 0.79 1.97 22.82
N TYR A 30 0.45 1.02 21.93
CA TYR A 30 0.91 1.02 20.53
C TYR A 30 0.34 2.21 19.74
N TYR A 31 -0.99 2.31 19.68
CA TYR A 31 -1.66 3.43 19.02
C TYR A 31 -1.36 4.77 19.69
N LEU A 32 -1.24 4.80 21.02
CA LEU A 32 -0.82 6.02 21.72
C LEU A 32 0.62 6.44 21.38
N LYS A 33 1.52 5.47 21.20
CA LYS A 33 2.91 5.71 20.79
C LYS A 33 2.97 6.26 19.37
N ILE A 34 2.25 5.66 18.41
CA ILE A 34 2.13 6.18 17.04
C ILE A 34 1.56 7.60 17.06
N LYS A 35 0.46 7.84 17.78
CA LYS A 35 -0.13 9.17 17.90
C LYS A 35 0.83 10.24 18.44
N LYS A 36 1.57 9.92 19.51
CA LYS A 36 2.60 10.82 20.08
C LYS A 36 3.73 11.07 19.09
N PHE A 37 4.19 10.03 18.41
CA PHE A 37 5.19 10.11 17.36
C PHE A 37 4.72 10.99 16.19
N THR A 38 3.50 10.79 15.69
CA THR A 38 2.89 11.61 14.64
C THR A 38 2.84 13.08 15.02
N LEU A 39 2.46 13.41 16.26
CA LEU A 39 2.46 14.80 16.74
C LEU A 39 3.87 15.43 16.74
N ARG A 40 4.90 14.64 17.05
CA ARG A 40 6.30 15.08 16.98
C ARG A 40 6.72 15.34 15.53
N VAL A 41 6.40 14.43 14.61
CA VAL A 41 6.69 14.57 13.17
C VAL A 41 5.98 15.80 12.58
N LEU A 42 4.71 16.01 12.91
CA LEU A 42 3.94 17.20 12.49
C LEU A 42 4.49 18.51 13.07
N LYS A 43 5.13 18.48 14.23
CA LYS A 43 5.80 19.65 14.79
C LYS A 43 7.08 19.97 14.02
N GLU A 44 7.89 18.96 13.74
CA GLU A 44 9.14 19.14 12.99
C GLU A 44 8.89 19.58 11.54
N SER A 45 7.86 19.01 10.89
CA SER A 45 7.55 19.31 9.50
C SER A 45 7.24 20.79 9.27
N LYS A 46 6.69 21.49 10.28
CA LYS A 46 6.47 22.95 10.22
C LYS A 46 7.76 23.73 10.01
N ILE A 47 8.87 23.25 10.55
CA ILE A 47 10.19 23.87 10.45
C ILE A 47 10.87 23.40 9.15
N ALA A 48 10.91 22.09 8.93
CA ALA A 48 11.70 21.50 7.84
C ALA A 48 11.11 21.80 6.45
N ILE A 49 9.80 21.58 6.28
CA ILE A 49 9.12 21.61 4.97
C ILE A 49 7.90 22.54 4.95
N GLY A 50 7.68 23.31 6.03
CA GLY A 50 6.45 24.07 6.21
C GLY A 50 6.22 25.19 5.19
N HIS A 51 7.28 25.77 4.64
CA HIS A 51 7.20 26.77 3.56
C HIS A 51 6.84 26.11 2.22
N ILE A 52 7.42 24.95 1.90
CA ILE A 52 7.10 24.17 0.69
C ILE A 52 5.60 23.86 0.65
N ILE A 53 5.05 23.38 1.77
CA ILE A 53 3.62 23.10 1.89
C ILE A 53 2.78 24.37 1.69
N SER A 54 3.23 25.51 2.21
CA SER A 54 2.49 26.77 2.07
C SER A 54 2.50 27.26 0.62
N ASP A 55 3.62 27.09 -0.08
CA ASP A 55 3.75 27.43 -1.50
C ASP A 55 2.88 26.50 -2.38
N PHE A 56 2.79 25.22 -2.03
CA PHE A 56 1.93 24.25 -2.69
C PHE A 56 0.44 24.53 -2.44
N GLN A 57 0.05 24.88 -1.21
CA GLN A 57 -1.32 25.27 -0.89
C GLN A 57 -1.73 26.53 -1.68
N LYS A 58 -0.82 27.50 -1.81
CA LYS A 58 -1.03 28.69 -2.66
C LYS A 58 -1.24 28.29 -4.12
N PHE A 59 -0.35 27.47 -4.67
CA PHE A 59 -0.47 26.93 -6.03
C PHE A 59 -1.82 26.25 -6.25
N SER A 60 -2.25 25.41 -5.31
CA SER A 60 -3.51 24.69 -5.39
C SER A 60 -4.69 25.66 -5.42
N SER A 61 -4.72 26.64 -4.49
CA SER A 61 -5.79 27.65 -4.46
C SER A 61 -5.89 28.50 -5.73
N GLU A 62 -4.78 28.74 -6.42
CA GLU A 62 -4.73 29.52 -7.67
C GLU A 62 -5.17 28.69 -8.89
N ASN A 63 -5.12 27.35 -8.82
CA ASN A 63 -5.44 26.43 -9.91
C ASN A 63 -6.74 25.65 -9.68
N SER A 64 -7.63 26.13 -8.81
CA SER A 64 -8.85 25.44 -8.39
C SER A 64 -9.84 25.07 -9.50
N ASN A 65 -9.72 25.70 -10.68
CA ASN A 65 -10.58 25.49 -11.83
C ASN A 65 -9.96 24.56 -12.90
N HIS A 66 -8.76 24.02 -12.65
CA HIS A 66 -8.08 23.11 -13.56
C HIS A 66 -8.59 21.68 -13.36
N GLU A 67 -8.70 20.91 -14.44
CA GLU A 67 -9.24 19.53 -14.41
C GLU A 67 -8.42 18.60 -13.49
N SER A 68 -7.08 18.76 -13.48
CA SER A 68 -6.19 18.05 -12.54
C SER A 68 -6.45 18.41 -11.07
N HIS A 69 -6.89 19.64 -10.79
CA HIS A 69 -7.28 20.08 -9.45
C HIS A 69 -8.64 19.51 -9.03
N HIS A 70 -9.57 19.30 -9.96
CA HIS A 70 -10.82 18.57 -9.67
C HIS A 70 -10.54 17.10 -9.34
N LEU A 71 -9.63 16.45 -10.07
CA LEU A 71 -9.21 15.07 -9.79
C LEU A 71 -8.52 14.98 -8.41
N TYR A 72 -7.58 15.88 -8.11
CA TYR A 72 -6.92 15.92 -6.80
C TYR A 72 -7.90 16.22 -5.65
N ASN A 73 -8.87 17.14 -5.85
CA ASN A 73 -9.94 17.39 -4.87
C ASN A 73 -10.91 16.22 -4.70
N ASN A 74 -11.10 15.39 -5.72
CA ASN A 74 -11.92 14.18 -5.63
C ASN A 74 -11.20 13.06 -4.88
N ILE A 75 -9.86 13.08 -4.86
CA ILE A 75 -9.01 12.15 -4.11
C ILE A 75 -8.98 12.49 -2.61
N SER A 76 -9.04 13.77 -2.22
CA SER A 76 -9.07 14.20 -0.82
C SER A 76 -10.48 14.63 -0.39
N ILE A 77 -11.17 13.87 0.46
CA ILE A 77 -12.54 14.24 0.82
C ILE A 77 -12.56 15.44 1.80
N ASN A 78 -13.31 16.49 1.43
CA ASN A 78 -13.81 17.61 2.24
C ASN A 78 -12.86 18.20 3.31
N SER A 79 -11.76 18.75 2.85
CA SER A 79 -11.40 20.16 3.05
C SER A 79 -10.23 20.43 2.13
N ALA A 80 -9.99 21.68 1.76
CA ALA A 80 -8.74 22.03 1.08
C ALA A 80 -7.57 21.41 1.85
N GLN A 81 -6.96 20.37 1.27
CA GLN A 81 -5.68 19.77 1.63
C GLN A 81 -5.29 19.94 3.09
N SER A 82 -5.67 18.98 3.94
CA SER A 82 -5.19 19.02 5.31
C SER A 82 -3.66 19.09 5.29
N ARG A 83 -3.11 20.10 5.97
CA ARG A 83 -1.65 20.28 6.06
C ARG A 83 -0.96 19.00 6.54
N GLU A 84 -1.67 18.18 7.31
CA GLU A 84 -1.19 16.90 7.83
C GLU A 84 -1.02 15.84 6.74
N GLU A 85 -1.97 15.74 5.81
CA GLU A 85 -1.87 14.86 4.63
C GLU A 85 -0.73 15.31 3.70
N GLN A 86 -0.56 16.61 3.47
CA GLN A 86 0.56 17.13 2.68
C GLN A 86 1.93 16.85 3.31
N VAL A 87 2.01 16.85 4.65
CA VAL A 87 3.23 16.38 5.34
C VAL A 87 3.45 14.90 5.07
N PHE A 88 2.40 14.10 5.06
CA PHE A 88 2.48 12.68 4.74
C PHE A 88 2.91 12.42 3.30
N GLU A 89 2.33 13.09 2.32
CA GLU A 89 2.70 12.97 0.89
C GLU A 89 4.18 13.34 0.66
N LEU A 90 4.65 14.47 1.20
CA LEU A 90 6.06 14.87 1.06
C LEU A 90 7.02 13.92 1.79
N LEU A 91 6.61 13.40 2.94
CA LEU A 91 7.40 12.41 3.66
C LEU A 91 7.46 11.08 2.90
N LEU A 92 6.35 10.64 2.33
CA LEU A 92 6.26 9.46 1.48
C LEU A 92 7.16 9.63 0.25
N LEU A 93 7.08 10.77 -0.44
CA LEU A 93 7.98 11.12 -1.56
C LEU A 93 9.45 10.98 -1.17
N GLY A 94 9.85 11.60 -0.06
CA GLY A 94 11.23 11.56 0.41
C GLY A 94 11.68 10.15 0.84
N THR A 95 10.78 9.33 1.38
CA THR A 95 11.05 7.93 1.74
C THR A 95 11.23 7.06 0.49
N LEU A 96 10.30 7.16 -0.48
CA LEU A 96 10.34 6.41 -1.73
C LEU A 96 11.55 6.80 -2.59
N TRP A 97 11.90 8.08 -2.62
CA TRP A 97 13.13 8.54 -3.27
C TRP A 97 14.36 7.85 -2.68
N ASN A 98 14.52 7.87 -1.36
CA ASN A 98 15.64 7.21 -0.69
C ASN A 98 15.61 5.68 -0.83
N SER A 99 14.47 5.08 -1.18
CA SER A 99 14.31 3.63 -1.38
C SER A 99 14.64 3.20 -2.80
N TYR A 100 14.20 3.97 -3.78
CA TYR A 100 14.01 3.46 -5.13
C TYR A 100 14.64 4.33 -6.22
N PHE A 101 15.09 5.55 -5.92
CA PHE A 101 15.58 6.47 -6.95
C PHE A 101 16.77 5.92 -7.73
N SER A 102 17.72 5.24 -7.07
CA SER A 102 18.86 4.61 -7.76
C SER A 102 18.41 3.57 -8.79
N ILE A 103 17.38 2.78 -8.46
CA ILE A 103 16.81 1.79 -9.37
C ILE A 103 16.03 2.49 -10.49
N ALA A 104 15.26 3.52 -10.16
CA ALA A 104 14.50 4.32 -11.12
C ALA A 104 15.39 4.99 -12.18
N LEU A 105 16.62 5.37 -11.84
CA LEU A 105 17.60 5.89 -12.80
C LEU A 105 18.05 4.85 -13.83
N THR A 106 18.07 3.57 -13.44
CA THR A 106 18.55 2.46 -14.29
C THR A 106 17.45 1.74 -15.05
N LEU A 107 16.18 1.98 -14.71
CA LEU A 107 15.05 1.32 -15.35
C LEU A 107 14.91 1.82 -16.79
N ASP A 108 15.01 0.91 -17.74
CA ASP A 108 14.87 1.28 -19.14
C ASP A 108 13.39 1.60 -19.48
N PRO A 109 13.15 2.57 -20.39
CA PRO A 109 11.79 2.99 -20.73
C PRO A 109 10.91 1.89 -21.35
N PHE A 110 11.52 0.86 -21.97
CA PHE A 110 10.77 -0.21 -22.62
C PHE A 110 10.15 -1.16 -21.57
N HIS A 111 10.97 -1.69 -20.66
CA HIS A 111 10.48 -2.55 -19.59
C HIS A 111 9.58 -1.78 -18.61
N GLN A 112 9.86 -0.50 -18.35
CA GLN A 112 8.96 0.37 -17.59
C GLN A 112 7.54 0.37 -18.16
N LYS A 113 7.40 0.60 -19.48
CA LYS A 113 6.10 0.63 -20.16
C LYS A 113 5.40 -0.73 -20.13
N ILE A 114 6.14 -1.83 -20.34
CA ILE A 114 5.58 -3.19 -20.27
C ILE A 114 5.03 -3.47 -18.87
N LEU A 115 5.86 -3.22 -17.84
CA LEU A 115 5.48 -3.44 -16.44
C LEU A 115 4.27 -2.59 -16.04
N SER A 116 4.23 -1.32 -16.45
CA SER A 116 3.07 -0.46 -16.18
C SER A 116 1.80 -0.99 -16.89
N LYS A 117 1.88 -1.34 -18.18
CA LYS A 117 0.74 -1.91 -18.92
C LYS A 117 0.23 -3.21 -18.33
N LEU A 118 1.11 -4.13 -17.92
CA LEU A 118 0.72 -5.38 -17.27
C LEU A 118 -0.02 -5.10 -15.95
N SER A 119 0.37 -4.07 -15.22
CA SER A 119 -0.28 -3.67 -13.95
C SER A 119 -1.71 -3.21 -14.22
N THR A 120 -1.85 -2.31 -15.18
CA THR A 120 -3.14 -1.77 -15.61
C THR A 120 -4.04 -2.89 -16.15
N LEU A 121 -3.49 -3.78 -16.99
CA LEU A 121 -4.22 -4.90 -17.57
C LEU A 121 -4.81 -5.79 -16.46
N ARG A 122 -3.98 -6.20 -15.49
CA ARG A 122 -4.39 -7.03 -14.34
C ARG A 122 -5.61 -6.49 -13.59
N ASN A 123 -5.74 -5.16 -13.54
CA ASN A 123 -6.76 -4.46 -12.75
C ASN A 123 -8.00 -4.03 -13.57
N ARG A 124 -8.06 -4.31 -14.87
CA ARG A 124 -9.21 -3.91 -15.71
C ARG A 124 -10.52 -4.56 -15.25
N LYS A 125 -11.60 -3.77 -15.29
CA LYS A 125 -12.97 -4.23 -14.98
C LYS A 125 -13.43 -5.35 -15.91
N GLU A 126 -13.10 -5.26 -17.20
CA GLU A 126 -13.44 -6.27 -18.22
C GLU A 126 -12.93 -7.67 -17.82
N LEU A 127 -11.71 -7.76 -17.30
CA LEU A 127 -11.19 -9.03 -16.79
C LEU A 127 -11.99 -9.52 -15.58
N ASN A 128 -12.50 -8.63 -14.73
CA ASN A 128 -13.33 -8.98 -13.57
C ASN A 128 -14.76 -9.41 -13.95
N ASP A 129 -15.21 -9.12 -15.18
CA ASP A 129 -16.55 -9.42 -15.70
C ASP A 129 -16.61 -10.70 -16.56
N LEU A 130 -15.45 -11.29 -16.91
CA LEU A 130 -15.36 -12.61 -17.55
C LEU A 130 -15.85 -13.73 -16.62
N GLU A 131 -16.06 -14.93 -17.17
CA GLU A 131 -16.32 -16.11 -16.34
C GLU A 131 -15.19 -16.29 -15.32
N GLU A 132 -15.53 -16.59 -14.07
CA GLU A 132 -14.61 -16.60 -12.92
C GLU A 132 -13.34 -17.46 -13.15
N LYS A 133 -13.43 -18.49 -14.02
CA LYS A 133 -12.30 -19.33 -14.40
C LYS A 133 -11.36 -18.71 -15.44
N GLU A 134 -11.89 -17.98 -16.42
CA GLU A 134 -11.10 -17.34 -17.48
C GLU A 134 -10.36 -16.12 -16.94
N THR A 135 -11.04 -15.30 -16.11
CA THR A 135 -10.41 -14.21 -15.36
C THR A 135 -9.22 -14.70 -14.53
N TYR A 136 -9.40 -15.83 -13.86
CA TYR A 136 -8.40 -16.38 -12.94
C TYR A 136 -7.14 -16.78 -13.71
N PHE A 137 -7.30 -17.48 -14.83
CA PHE A 137 -6.19 -17.93 -15.67
C PHE A 137 -5.36 -16.75 -16.22
N LEU A 138 -6.02 -15.74 -16.80
CA LEU A 138 -5.32 -14.57 -17.35
C LEU A 138 -4.57 -13.77 -16.29
N LYS A 139 -5.12 -13.66 -15.07
CA LYS A 139 -4.43 -12.97 -13.96
C LYS A 139 -3.20 -13.73 -13.48
N GLU A 140 -3.26 -15.06 -13.43
CA GLU A 140 -2.09 -15.88 -13.11
C GLU A 140 -0.97 -15.69 -14.14
N GLU A 141 -1.28 -15.73 -15.44
CA GLU A 141 -0.28 -15.50 -16.50
C GLU A 141 0.34 -14.09 -16.41
N ILE A 142 -0.48 -13.07 -16.18
CA ILE A 142 0.02 -11.70 -15.98
C ILE A 142 0.93 -11.64 -14.75
N ASP A 143 0.54 -12.27 -13.63
CA ASP A 143 1.31 -12.25 -12.39
C ASP A 143 2.66 -12.99 -12.55
N GLU A 144 2.71 -14.10 -13.28
CA GLU A 144 3.96 -14.80 -13.61
C GLU A 144 4.92 -13.93 -14.44
N ILE A 145 4.43 -13.32 -15.53
CA ILE A 145 5.24 -12.45 -16.38
C ILE A 145 5.73 -11.23 -15.59
N ARG A 146 4.84 -10.61 -14.83
CA ARG A 146 5.19 -9.47 -13.97
C ARG A 146 6.24 -9.85 -12.94
N GLY A 147 6.12 -11.00 -12.29
CA GLY A 147 7.06 -11.45 -11.27
C GLY A 147 8.48 -11.60 -11.82
N LEU A 148 8.62 -12.22 -13.00
CA LEU A 148 9.91 -12.35 -13.69
C LEU A 148 10.52 -10.98 -14.05
N LEU A 149 9.73 -10.11 -14.67
CA LEU A 149 10.20 -8.78 -15.07
C LEU A 149 10.51 -7.87 -13.87
N ALA A 150 9.67 -7.90 -12.83
CA ALA A 150 9.88 -7.12 -11.61
C ALA A 150 11.17 -7.55 -10.90
N THR A 151 11.41 -8.87 -10.81
CA THR A 151 12.64 -9.40 -10.21
C THR A 151 13.88 -8.98 -10.99
N LYS A 152 13.81 -8.93 -12.33
CA LYS A 152 14.94 -8.57 -13.17
C LYS A 152 15.22 -7.06 -13.21
N TYR A 153 14.17 -6.24 -13.30
CA TYR A 153 14.30 -4.82 -13.67
C TYR A 153 13.89 -3.84 -12.56
N LEU A 154 13.00 -4.24 -11.64
CA LEU A 154 12.54 -3.37 -10.56
C LEU A 154 13.21 -3.69 -9.22
N PHE A 155 13.74 -4.90 -9.08
CA PHE A 155 14.42 -5.38 -7.90
C PHE A 155 15.93 -5.44 -8.15
N ASN A 156 16.64 -4.41 -7.70
CA ASN A 156 18.10 -4.38 -7.84
C ASN A 156 18.75 -5.38 -6.88
N ASN A 157 19.65 -6.22 -7.41
CA ASN A 157 20.45 -7.21 -6.70
C ASN A 157 21.46 -6.63 -5.68
N GLU A 158 21.26 -5.42 -5.16
CA GLU A 158 22.05 -4.90 -4.02
C GLU A 158 21.84 -5.70 -2.71
N ILE A 159 20.98 -6.73 -2.73
CA ILE A 159 20.92 -7.80 -1.72
C ILE A 159 22.07 -8.82 -1.86
N LEU A 160 22.87 -8.78 -2.93
CA LEU A 160 24.08 -9.60 -3.06
C LEU A 160 25.17 -9.23 -2.03
N ASP A 161 25.10 -8.07 -1.38
CA ASP A 161 26.04 -7.70 -0.31
C ASP A 161 25.68 -8.32 1.06
N ILE A 162 24.51 -8.95 1.20
CA ILE A 162 24.21 -9.80 2.38
C ILE A 162 24.79 -11.21 2.17
N GLY A 163 24.96 -11.65 0.91
CA GLY A 163 25.46 -12.97 0.52
C GLY A 163 26.99 -13.14 0.54
N LYS A 164 27.79 -12.07 0.49
CA LYS A 164 29.27 -12.19 0.58
C LYS A 164 29.80 -12.55 1.97
N SER A 165 28.93 -12.64 2.97
CA SER A 165 29.30 -13.11 4.31
C SER A 165 28.98 -14.59 4.57
N ASN A 166 28.30 -15.29 3.66
CA ASN A 166 28.07 -16.72 3.76
C ASN A 166 28.22 -17.38 2.39
N ASP A 167 29.28 -18.17 2.29
CA ASP A 167 29.64 -19.06 1.18
C ASP A 167 28.47 -20.03 0.87
N ILE A 168 27.53 -19.61 0.01
CA ILE A 168 26.46 -20.45 -0.54
C ILE A 168 26.38 -20.15 -2.03
N GLY A 169 26.70 -21.17 -2.83
CA GLY A 169 26.85 -21.11 -4.28
C GLY A 169 25.65 -20.50 -5.00
N LEU A 170 25.94 -19.47 -5.80
CA LEU A 170 24.99 -18.76 -6.65
C LEU A 170 24.84 -19.47 -8.01
N ASP A 171 24.54 -20.78 -7.99
CA ASP A 171 24.40 -21.60 -9.22
C ASP A 171 22.93 -21.78 -9.65
N SER A 172 21.99 -20.98 -9.13
CA SER A 172 20.54 -21.14 -9.41
C SER A 172 19.85 -19.93 -10.04
N VAL A 173 20.61 -18.91 -10.48
CA VAL A 173 20.05 -17.96 -11.46
C VAL A 173 19.95 -18.74 -12.77
N MET A 174 18.76 -19.28 -13.06
CA MET A 174 18.47 -19.86 -14.37
C MET A 174 18.91 -18.88 -15.45
N ASP A 175 19.67 -19.40 -16.40
CA ASP A 175 20.10 -18.70 -17.61
C ASP A 175 18.84 -18.34 -18.43
N LEU A 176 18.24 -17.18 -18.10
CA LEU A 176 16.93 -16.75 -18.62
C LEU A 176 16.99 -16.41 -20.12
N ASP A 177 18.19 -16.36 -20.71
CA ASP A 177 18.40 -16.28 -22.16
C ASP A 177 17.82 -17.51 -22.89
N SER A 178 17.48 -18.58 -22.16
CA SER A 178 16.83 -19.78 -22.70
C SER A 178 15.30 -19.83 -22.52
N VAL A 179 14.68 -18.89 -21.80
CA VAL A 179 13.25 -18.95 -21.42
C VAL A 179 12.36 -17.99 -22.21
N MET A 180 12.90 -17.21 -23.13
CA MET A 180 12.08 -16.41 -24.04
C MET A 180 12.49 -16.61 -25.49
N ASP A 181 11.83 -17.58 -26.16
CA ASP A 181 11.43 -17.37 -27.55
C ASP A 181 10.37 -16.24 -27.55
N LEU A 182 10.87 -15.00 -27.51
CA LEU A 182 10.10 -13.75 -27.56
C LEU A 182 9.26 -13.63 -28.84
N ASP A 183 9.49 -14.51 -29.83
CA ASP A 183 8.73 -14.58 -31.07
C ASP A 183 7.28 -15.09 -30.86
N SER A 184 6.97 -15.69 -29.71
CA SER A 184 5.61 -16.15 -29.38
C SER A 184 4.74 -15.09 -28.68
N VAL A 185 5.31 -13.97 -28.26
CA VAL A 185 4.60 -12.86 -27.57
C VAL A 185 4.27 -11.71 -28.55
N MET A 186 4.67 -11.82 -29.82
CA MET A 186 4.53 -10.78 -30.85
C MET A 186 3.17 -10.74 -31.58
N ASP A 187 2.10 -11.36 -31.07
CA ASP A 187 0.76 -11.26 -31.68
C ASP A 187 -0.26 -10.50 -30.80
N LEU A 188 0.19 -9.75 -29.78
CA LEU A 188 -0.69 -8.86 -29.00
C LEU A 188 -1.13 -7.62 -29.78
N ASP A 189 -0.46 -7.23 -30.87
CA ASP A 189 -0.91 -6.15 -31.75
C ASP A 189 -2.20 -6.52 -32.51
N SER A 190 -2.51 -7.80 -32.66
CA SER A 190 -3.69 -8.27 -33.42
C SER A 190 -5.02 -8.19 -32.65
N VAL A 191 -4.99 -8.03 -31.33
CA VAL A 191 -6.18 -7.80 -30.49
C VAL A 191 -6.44 -6.29 -30.29
N MET A 192 -5.56 -5.43 -30.81
CA MET A 192 -5.59 -3.99 -30.56
C MET A 192 -6.37 -3.16 -31.59
N ASP A 193 -6.89 -3.76 -32.65
CA ASP A 193 -7.71 -3.06 -33.65
C ASP A 193 -9.00 -3.83 -33.98
N SER A 194 -10.07 -3.62 -33.21
CA SER A 194 -11.44 -3.54 -33.77
C SER A 194 -12.47 -3.07 -32.73
N ASP A 195 -13.15 -2.01 -33.13
CA ASP A 195 -14.52 -1.64 -32.79
C ASP A 195 -14.83 -0.99 -31.42
N GLY A 196 -14.56 0.32 -31.42
CA GLY A 196 -15.41 1.40 -30.94
C GLY A 196 -16.70 1.04 -30.20
N VAL A 197 -16.67 1.23 -28.88
CA VAL A 197 -17.82 1.66 -28.08
C VAL A 197 -17.33 2.69 -27.06
N VAL A 198 -17.89 3.89 -27.16
CA VAL A 198 -17.75 5.00 -26.21
C VAL A 198 -18.28 4.55 -24.85
N MET A 199 -17.48 4.62 -23.78
CA MET A 199 -17.95 4.93 -22.41
C MET A 199 -16.80 5.19 -21.41
N ASP A 200 -17.05 6.17 -20.54
CA ASP A 200 -16.14 6.86 -19.61
C ASP A 200 -15.27 5.96 -18.71
N SER A 201 -13.95 6.23 -18.72
CA SER A 201 -13.01 5.77 -17.69
C SER A 201 -12.09 6.92 -17.27
N ASP A 202 -12.68 7.96 -16.69
CA ASP A 202 -11.94 9.04 -16.02
C ASP A 202 -11.25 8.52 -14.76
N SER A 203 -10.01 8.05 -14.88
CA SER A 203 -8.97 8.14 -13.81
C SER A 203 -7.57 7.65 -14.21
N VAL A 204 -7.29 7.32 -15.47
CA VAL A 204 -5.91 7.11 -15.93
C VAL A 204 -5.40 8.43 -16.47
N VAL A 205 -4.59 9.14 -15.67
CA VAL A 205 -3.90 10.34 -16.16
C VAL A 205 -2.81 9.88 -17.12
N ASP A 206 -3.04 10.03 -18.43
CA ASP A 206 -2.00 9.87 -19.44
C ASP A 206 -0.90 10.92 -19.17
N LEU A 207 0.26 10.46 -18.69
CA LEU A 207 1.47 11.28 -18.57
C LEU A 207 2.09 11.63 -19.94
N ASP A 208 1.44 11.22 -21.04
CA ASP A 208 1.88 11.43 -22.42
C ASP A 208 1.85 12.92 -22.86
N GLY A 209 1.30 13.81 -22.05
CA GLY A 209 1.30 15.26 -22.28
C GLY A 209 2.63 15.98 -22.02
N VAL A 210 3.65 15.29 -21.47
CA VAL A 210 4.99 15.86 -21.31
C VAL A 210 5.91 15.24 -22.36
N ASP A 211 5.98 15.89 -23.52
CA ASP A 211 6.91 15.54 -24.60
C ASP A 211 8.35 15.76 -24.12
N ILE A 212 8.96 14.74 -23.51
CA ILE A 212 10.38 14.71 -23.19
C ILE A 212 11.06 13.95 -24.32
N GLY A 213 11.53 14.71 -25.30
CA GLY A 213 12.35 14.19 -26.39
C GLY A 213 13.44 13.24 -25.87
N LEU A 214 13.50 12.07 -26.51
CA LEU A 214 14.37 10.93 -26.20
C LEU A 214 15.88 11.27 -26.25
N ASP A 215 16.25 12.44 -26.79
CA ASP A 215 17.63 12.89 -26.97
C ASP A 215 18.23 13.60 -25.73
N SER A 216 17.52 13.66 -24.59
CA SER A 216 17.97 14.41 -23.40
C SER A 216 18.42 13.58 -22.19
N VAL A 217 18.84 12.32 -22.38
CA VAL A 217 19.58 11.54 -21.35
C VAL A 217 21.03 12.06 -21.18
N VAL A 218 21.22 13.37 -21.36
CA VAL A 218 22.49 14.07 -21.26
C VAL A 218 22.54 14.73 -19.87
N ASP A 219 23.45 14.22 -19.05
CA ASP A 219 23.93 14.74 -17.76
C ASP A 219 22.86 15.04 -16.69
N LEU A 220 22.35 13.97 -16.07
CA LEU A 220 21.79 14.07 -14.73
C LEU A 220 22.95 14.15 -13.73
N ASP A 221 23.36 15.37 -13.36
CA ASP A 221 24.26 15.59 -12.23
C ASP A 221 23.53 15.18 -10.94
N GLU A 222 24.00 14.13 -10.27
CA GLU A 222 23.46 13.63 -9.00
C GLU A 222 23.44 14.71 -7.89
N ASN A 223 24.15 15.83 -8.08
CA ASN A 223 24.20 16.94 -7.14
C ASN A 223 23.10 18.00 -7.33
N ASN A 224 22.31 17.93 -8.42
CA ASN A 224 21.26 18.91 -8.73
C ASN A 224 19.92 18.25 -9.05
N PHE A 225 19.02 18.23 -8.08
CA PHE A 225 17.71 17.59 -8.25
C PHE A 225 16.75 18.48 -9.05
N ASN A 226 15.93 17.86 -9.90
CA ASN A 226 15.00 18.56 -10.76
C ASN A 226 13.75 17.70 -11.03
N VAL A 227 12.78 18.26 -11.74
CA VAL A 227 11.50 17.60 -12.01
C VAL A 227 11.64 16.34 -12.86
N LYS A 228 12.63 16.24 -13.76
CA LYS A 228 12.87 15.02 -14.55
C LYS A 228 13.20 13.84 -13.65
N HIS A 229 13.98 14.06 -12.58
CA HIS A 229 14.30 13.02 -11.61
C HIS A 229 13.06 12.51 -10.86
N LEU A 230 12.12 13.40 -10.51
CA LEU A 230 10.84 12.99 -9.93
C LEU A 230 10.01 12.14 -10.89
N ASN A 231 9.97 12.52 -12.17
CA ASN A 231 9.25 11.76 -13.18
C ASN A 231 9.82 10.35 -13.36
N LEU A 232 11.15 10.17 -13.26
CA LEU A 232 11.75 8.83 -13.28
C LEU A 232 11.31 7.99 -12.09
N LEU A 233 11.28 8.58 -10.88
CA LEU A 233 10.77 7.91 -9.70
C LEU A 233 9.29 7.52 -9.86
N LEU A 234 8.42 8.41 -10.35
CA LEU A 234 7.00 8.08 -10.56
C LEU A 234 6.82 6.96 -11.58
N LYS A 235 7.54 7.01 -12.71
CA LYS A 235 7.52 5.93 -13.71
C LYS A 235 7.96 4.58 -13.16
N TYR A 236 8.95 4.56 -12.26
CA TYR A 236 9.33 3.36 -11.52
C TYR A 236 8.18 2.87 -10.64
N LEU A 237 7.59 3.75 -9.83
CA LEU A 237 6.49 3.41 -8.92
C LEU A 237 5.26 2.88 -9.68
N GLU A 238 4.91 3.48 -10.82
CA GLU A 238 3.87 2.98 -11.73
C GLU A 238 4.16 1.56 -12.22
N ALA A 239 5.40 1.29 -12.63
CA ALA A 239 5.82 -0.03 -13.10
C ALA A 239 5.68 -1.11 -12.01
N THR A 240 5.86 -0.76 -10.73
CA THR A 240 5.66 -1.70 -9.62
C THR A 240 4.21 -2.17 -9.50
N GLY A 241 3.23 -1.30 -9.79
CA GLY A 241 1.82 -1.55 -9.54
C GLY A 241 1.38 -1.50 -8.06
N ASP A 242 2.31 -1.28 -7.12
CA ASP A 242 2.05 -1.31 -5.67
C ASP A 242 1.70 0.05 -5.07
N TYR A 243 1.83 1.12 -5.85
CA TYR A 243 1.75 2.52 -5.42
C TYR A 243 0.74 3.34 -6.24
N GLU A 244 -0.33 2.71 -6.73
CA GLU A 244 -1.28 3.34 -7.66
C GLU A 244 -1.87 4.65 -7.12
N GLU A 245 -2.39 4.67 -5.88
CA GLU A 245 -2.94 5.88 -5.29
C GLU A 245 -1.83 6.84 -4.89
N SER A 246 -0.71 6.35 -4.33
CA SER A 246 0.45 7.18 -4.02
C SER A 246 0.93 7.98 -5.25
N VAL A 247 1.00 7.35 -6.43
CA VAL A 247 1.40 8.02 -7.68
C VAL A 247 0.42 9.15 -8.01
N LYS A 248 -0.90 8.94 -7.90
CA LYS A 248 -1.90 10.01 -8.15
C LYS A 248 -1.65 11.24 -7.28
N HIS A 249 -1.38 11.04 -5.99
CA HIS A 249 -1.04 12.13 -5.06
C HIS A 249 0.28 12.82 -5.44
N LEU A 250 1.33 12.05 -5.75
CA LEU A 250 2.66 12.58 -6.04
C LEU A 250 2.75 13.27 -7.41
N THR A 251 1.93 12.88 -8.39
CA THR A 251 1.84 13.56 -9.69
C THR A 251 1.44 15.02 -9.52
N PHE A 252 0.54 15.33 -8.58
CA PHE A 252 0.14 16.72 -8.33
C PHE A 252 1.27 17.56 -7.69
N TRP A 253 2.13 16.94 -6.87
CA TRP A 253 3.38 17.59 -6.43
C TRP A 253 4.35 17.85 -7.58
N VAL A 254 4.44 16.93 -8.55
CA VAL A 254 5.23 17.13 -9.77
C VAL A 254 4.68 18.30 -10.60
N GLU A 255 3.36 18.43 -10.75
CA GLU A 255 2.74 19.57 -11.42
C GLU A 255 3.13 20.91 -10.78
N PHE A 256 3.06 20.98 -9.44
CA PHE A 256 3.50 22.15 -8.67
C PHE A 256 4.98 22.46 -8.90
N LEU A 257 5.86 21.46 -8.76
CA LEU A 257 7.31 21.65 -8.90
C LEU A 257 7.71 22.01 -10.33
N SER A 258 6.92 21.60 -11.33
CA SER A 258 7.11 21.97 -12.74
C SER A 258 6.90 23.47 -13.01
N LYS A 259 6.30 24.21 -12.08
CA LYS A 259 6.13 25.68 -12.17
C LYS A 259 7.24 26.46 -11.47
N LYS A 260 8.22 25.79 -10.87
CA LYS A 260 9.34 26.37 -10.14
C LYS A 260 10.60 26.40 -10.98
N THR A 261 11.57 27.24 -10.61
CA THR A 261 12.90 27.19 -11.25
C THR A 261 13.65 25.93 -10.84
N VAL A 262 14.66 25.54 -11.61
CA VAL A 262 15.49 24.36 -11.29
C VAL A 262 16.13 24.51 -9.90
N GLU A 263 16.60 25.71 -9.56
CA GLU A 263 17.20 26.01 -8.25
C GLU A 263 16.18 25.90 -7.11
N GLU A 264 14.95 26.36 -7.31
CA GLU A 264 13.87 26.20 -6.32
C GLU A 264 13.53 24.74 -6.09
N VAL A 265 13.42 23.94 -7.17
CA VAL A 265 13.14 22.50 -7.11
C VAL A 265 14.26 21.77 -6.38
N ASP A 266 15.52 22.04 -6.70
CA ASP A 266 16.67 21.45 -6.03
C ASP A 266 16.67 21.74 -4.52
N VAL A 267 16.41 23.00 -4.13
CA VAL A 267 16.31 23.41 -2.73
C VAL A 267 15.15 22.69 -2.03
N TYR A 268 13.97 22.61 -2.65
CA TYR A 268 12.82 21.93 -2.07
C TYR A 268 13.10 20.43 -1.89
N LEU A 269 13.63 19.76 -2.90
CA LEU A 269 13.94 18.33 -2.84
C LEU A 269 15.01 18.05 -1.79
N LYS A 270 16.08 18.85 -1.70
CA LYS A 270 17.09 18.73 -0.63
C LYS A 270 16.47 18.82 0.77
N LYS A 271 15.48 19.70 0.98
CA LYS A 271 14.77 19.81 2.26
C LYS A 271 13.84 18.62 2.52
N ILE A 272 13.10 18.16 1.52
CA ILE A 272 12.23 16.97 1.61
C ILE A 272 13.07 15.74 1.97
N LEU A 273 14.19 15.52 1.28
CA LEU A 273 15.11 14.40 1.53
C LEU A 273 15.80 14.50 2.89
N SER A 274 16.13 15.71 3.34
CA SER A 274 16.68 15.92 4.69
C SER A 274 15.63 15.61 5.76
N PHE A 275 14.38 16.00 5.54
CA PHE A 275 13.27 15.69 6.44
C PHE A 275 12.97 14.19 6.49
N SER A 276 12.99 13.48 5.35
CA SER A 276 12.78 12.03 5.32
C SER A 276 13.91 11.27 6.02
N LYS A 277 15.18 11.70 5.88
CA LYS A 277 16.31 11.12 6.63
C LYS A 277 16.19 11.35 8.14
N TRP A 278 15.76 12.54 8.55
CA TRP A 278 15.46 12.82 9.95
C TRP A 278 14.33 11.92 10.47
N PHE A 279 13.26 11.77 9.69
CA PHE A 279 12.14 10.90 10.02
C PHE A 279 12.59 9.44 10.17
N GLU A 280 13.36 8.91 9.22
CA GLU A 280 13.88 7.54 9.27
C GLU A 280 14.67 7.29 10.55
N LYS A 281 15.57 8.21 10.91
CA LYS A 281 16.33 8.12 12.16
C LYS A 281 15.41 8.07 13.38
N ILE A 282 14.47 9.00 13.50
CA ILE A 282 13.63 9.08 14.70
C ILE A 282 12.58 7.97 14.77
N ALA A 283 12.08 7.53 13.61
CA ALA A 283 11.20 6.37 13.50
C ALA A 283 11.93 5.09 13.91
N LYS A 284 13.20 4.92 13.51
CA LYS A 284 14.03 3.81 13.97
C LYS A 284 14.21 3.84 15.50
N GLU A 285 14.41 5.00 16.10
CA GLU A 285 14.55 5.10 17.56
C GLU A 285 13.24 4.77 18.31
N GLU A 286 12.08 5.14 17.76
CA GLU A 286 10.81 5.08 18.50
C GLU A 286 9.87 3.92 18.12
N LEU A 287 9.93 3.46 16.87
CA LEU A 287 8.99 2.50 16.28
C LEU A 287 9.66 1.19 15.86
N HIS A 288 11.00 1.09 15.85
CA HIS A 288 11.72 -0.13 15.46
C HIS A 288 11.29 -1.36 16.26
N GLN A 289 10.94 -1.21 17.54
CA GLN A 289 10.42 -2.33 18.33
C GLN A 289 9.24 -3.03 17.64
N TYR A 290 8.37 -2.29 16.95
CA TYR A 290 7.23 -2.89 16.27
C TYR A 290 7.64 -3.54 14.95
N THR A 291 8.70 -3.09 14.29
CA THR A 291 9.10 -3.53 12.94
C THR A 291 10.44 -4.27 12.90
N SER A 292 10.95 -4.70 14.05
CA SER A 292 12.32 -5.23 14.20
C SER A 292 12.60 -6.48 13.36
N ASN A 293 11.54 -7.21 12.99
CA ASN A 293 11.62 -8.44 12.21
C ASN A 293 11.69 -8.20 10.70
N VAL A 294 11.48 -6.97 10.21
CA VAL A 294 11.50 -6.67 8.76
C VAL A 294 12.86 -7.00 8.14
N SER A 295 13.97 -6.59 8.78
CA SER A 295 15.31 -6.89 8.26
C SER A 295 15.60 -8.39 8.23
N HIS A 296 15.11 -9.14 9.23
CA HIS A 296 15.27 -10.59 9.27
C HIS A 296 14.44 -11.29 8.19
N PHE A 297 13.20 -10.86 7.96
CA PHE A 297 12.38 -11.36 6.86
C PHE A 297 13.07 -11.12 5.51
N ARG A 298 13.55 -9.90 5.27
CA ARG A 298 14.26 -9.56 4.03
C ARG A 298 15.50 -10.41 3.79
N SER A 299 16.25 -10.76 4.83
CA SER A 299 17.46 -11.58 4.69
C SER A 299 17.23 -13.09 4.62
N THR A 300 16.05 -13.59 5.01
CA THR A 300 15.82 -15.05 5.14
C THR A 300 14.65 -15.59 4.33
N LYS A 301 13.69 -14.75 3.97
CA LYS A 301 12.43 -15.16 3.33
C LYS A 301 12.15 -14.47 2.01
N LEU A 302 12.69 -13.28 1.77
CA LEU A 302 12.47 -12.53 0.53
C LEU A 302 12.89 -13.29 -0.73
N GLN A 303 13.90 -14.16 -0.64
CA GLN A 303 14.30 -15.03 -1.75
C GLN A 303 13.17 -15.93 -2.26
N ASN A 304 12.19 -16.27 -1.41
CA ASN A 304 11.05 -17.09 -1.79
C ASN A 304 10.06 -16.33 -2.69
N HIS A 305 10.17 -14.99 -2.74
CA HIS A 305 9.36 -14.11 -3.57
C HIS A 305 10.06 -13.75 -4.89
N LEU A 306 11.25 -14.28 -5.16
CA LEU A 306 11.87 -14.09 -6.47
C LEU A 306 10.95 -14.67 -7.56
N ASN A 307 10.81 -13.91 -8.63
CA ASN A 307 9.91 -14.17 -9.74
C ASN A 307 8.43 -14.19 -9.37
N GLN A 308 8.06 -13.73 -8.18
CA GLN A 308 6.66 -13.50 -7.79
C GLN A 308 6.32 -12.03 -8.01
N GLU A 309 5.05 -11.76 -8.34
CA GLU A 309 4.49 -10.44 -8.58
C GLU A 309 4.63 -9.51 -7.35
N ASP A 310 4.67 -10.10 -6.16
CA ASP A 310 4.73 -9.41 -4.88
C ASP A 310 6.15 -9.06 -4.40
N ILE A 311 7.19 -9.29 -5.21
CA ILE A 311 8.60 -9.10 -4.80
C ILE A 311 8.89 -7.68 -4.29
N ILE A 312 8.31 -6.65 -4.90
CA ILE A 312 8.49 -5.26 -4.47
C ILE A 312 7.75 -5.00 -3.15
N PHE A 313 6.50 -5.45 -3.06
CA PHE A 313 5.68 -5.37 -1.86
C PHE A 313 6.31 -6.07 -0.64
N CYS A 314 6.78 -7.31 -0.81
CA CYS A 314 7.47 -8.08 0.21
C CYS A 314 8.89 -7.55 0.48
N GLY A 315 9.51 -6.91 -0.51
CA GLY A 315 10.85 -6.34 -0.44
C GLY A 315 10.98 -4.99 0.27
N ARG A 316 9.86 -4.35 0.64
CA ARG A 316 9.81 -3.03 1.28
C ARG A 316 10.73 -2.92 2.51
N ARG A 317 11.39 -1.77 2.65
CA ARG A 317 12.31 -1.48 3.75
C ARG A 317 11.54 -1.09 5.01
N GLU A 318 12.19 -1.23 6.16
CA GLU A 318 11.58 -0.93 7.46
C GLU A 318 11.00 0.50 7.56
N VAL A 319 11.70 1.50 7.00
CA VAL A 319 11.24 2.89 6.97
C VAL A 319 9.88 3.06 6.29
N GLU A 320 9.54 2.21 5.32
CA GLU A 320 8.24 2.24 4.64
C GLU A 320 7.11 1.73 5.55
N TYR A 321 7.41 0.80 6.45
CA TYR A 321 6.45 0.40 7.49
C TYR A 321 6.19 1.57 8.44
N HIS A 322 7.23 2.32 8.81
CA HIS A 322 7.09 3.49 9.70
C HIS A 322 6.32 4.63 9.05
N VAL A 323 6.58 4.94 7.77
CA VAL A 323 5.84 5.99 7.07
C VAL A 323 4.37 5.61 6.91
N ASN A 324 4.06 4.33 6.71
CA ASN A 324 2.69 3.83 6.68
C ASN A 324 2.01 3.84 8.08
N MET A 325 2.74 3.61 9.18
CA MET A 325 2.22 3.83 10.55
C MET A 325 1.86 5.29 10.79
N PHE A 326 2.73 6.20 10.36
CA PHE A 326 2.46 7.64 10.41
C PHE A 326 1.24 7.99 9.54
N GLY A 327 1.20 7.50 8.30
CA GLY A 327 0.09 7.71 7.36
C GLY A 327 -1.26 7.23 7.91
N ALA A 328 -1.32 6.06 8.54
CA ALA A 328 -2.55 5.53 9.10
C ALA A 328 -3.14 6.44 10.19
N GLU A 329 -2.31 6.98 11.08
CA GLU A 329 -2.74 7.98 12.06
C GLU A 329 -3.15 9.30 11.41
N ILE A 330 -2.46 9.74 10.36
CA ILE A 330 -2.82 10.95 9.61
C ILE A 330 -4.20 10.78 8.97
N MET A 331 -4.45 9.68 8.24
CA MET A 331 -5.76 9.38 7.64
C MET A 331 -6.86 9.31 8.71
N ASN A 332 -6.58 8.67 9.84
CA ASN A 332 -7.52 8.61 10.97
C ASN A 332 -7.89 9.98 11.51
N ARG A 333 -6.98 10.96 11.47
CA ARG A 333 -7.24 12.35 11.91
C ARG A 333 -7.99 13.13 10.85
N VAL A 334 -7.51 13.08 9.61
CA VAL A 334 -8.01 13.90 8.49
C VAL A 334 -9.43 13.50 8.12
N PHE A 335 -9.72 12.19 8.05
CA PHE A 335 -11.04 11.70 7.63
C PHE A 335 -12.02 11.51 8.80
N ARG A 336 -11.62 11.82 10.04
CA ARG A 336 -12.40 11.53 11.26
C ARG A 336 -13.79 12.15 11.25
N ASP A 337 -13.85 13.44 10.94
CA ASP A 337 -15.08 14.20 11.09
C ASP A 337 -16.09 13.77 10.03
N GLU A 338 -15.64 13.57 8.80
CA GLU A 338 -16.49 13.07 7.74
C GLU A 338 -16.94 11.63 7.99
N PHE A 339 -16.03 10.75 8.40
CA PHE A 339 -16.35 9.38 8.80
C PHE A 339 -17.50 9.34 9.81
N LYS A 340 -17.44 10.17 10.85
CA LYS A 340 -18.47 10.22 11.90
C LYS A 340 -19.83 10.71 11.40
N ASN A 341 -19.83 11.61 10.42
CA ASN A 341 -21.03 12.22 9.86
C ASN A 341 -21.78 11.29 8.89
N ARG A 342 -21.19 10.16 8.48
CA ARG A 342 -21.86 9.16 7.64
C ARG A 342 -22.78 8.25 8.46
N ASN A 343 -23.85 7.79 7.81
CA ASN A 343 -24.94 7.05 8.46
C ASN A 343 -24.69 5.55 8.54
N ARG A 344 -23.84 5.01 7.66
CA ARG A 344 -23.59 3.57 7.55
C ARG A 344 -22.09 3.30 7.66
N ILE A 345 -21.75 2.36 8.54
CA ILE A 345 -20.36 1.92 8.76
C ILE A 345 -20.20 0.52 8.20
N ILE A 346 -19.12 0.31 7.46
CA ILE A 346 -18.67 -1.02 7.03
C ILE A 346 -17.26 -1.24 7.57
N ILE A 347 -16.99 -2.45 8.04
CA ILE A 347 -15.64 -2.89 8.36
C ILE A 347 -15.16 -3.85 7.28
N ILE A 348 -14.00 -3.56 6.70
CA ILE A 348 -13.33 -4.43 5.74
C ILE A 348 -12.20 -5.16 6.48
N LEU A 349 -12.28 -6.49 6.51
CA LEU A 349 -11.30 -7.37 7.15
C LEU A 349 -10.56 -8.22 6.10
N PRO A 350 -9.26 -8.51 6.30
CA PRO A 350 -8.50 -9.31 5.36
C PRO A 350 -8.79 -10.81 5.52
N GLN A 351 -8.72 -11.56 4.42
CA GLN A 351 -8.99 -13.00 4.40
C GLN A 351 -8.09 -13.80 5.36
N CYS A 352 -6.87 -13.33 5.62
CA CYS A 352 -5.94 -13.98 6.56
C CYS A 352 -6.43 -13.98 8.03
N MET A 353 -7.53 -13.29 8.37
CA MET A 353 -8.20 -13.40 9.68
C MET A 353 -9.12 -14.63 9.79
N GLN A 354 -9.40 -15.32 8.68
CA GLN A 354 -10.23 -16.52 8.71
C GLN A 354 -9.54 -17.66 9.45
N ILE A 355 -10.33 -18.54 10.09
CA ILE A 355 -9.82 -19.84 10.53
C ILE A 355 -9.50 -20.66 9.28
N LEU A 356 -8.24 -21.07 9.14
CA LEU A 356 -7.81 -21.97 8.09
C LEU A 356 -8.34 -23.38 8.37
N GLY A 357 -9.12 -23.94 7.43
CA GLY A 357 -9.60 -25.31 7.51
C GLY A 357 -8.44 -26.32 7.51
N LYS A 358 -8.49 -27.27 8.46
CA LYS A 358 -7.71 -28.51 8.59
C LYS A 358 -6.20 -28.49 8.92
N SER A 359 -5.51 -27.36 9.00
CA SER A 359 -4.05 -27.40 9.28
C SER A 359 -3.57 -26.91 10.66
N TYR A 360 -4.45 -26.42 11.55
CA TYR A 360 -3.97 -25.73 12.77
C TYR A 360 -4.52 -26.18 14.12
N SER A 361 -5.41 -27.18 14.18
CA SER A 361 -5.90 -27.69 15.46
C SER A 361 -5.93 -29.22 15.50
N ASN A 362 -5.10 -29.79 16.37
CA ASN A 362 -5.11 -31.22 16.73
C ASN A 362 -6.30 -31.61 17.62
N ASN A 363 -7.26 -30.71 17.87
CA ASN A 363 -8.51 -31.05 18.53
C ASN A 363 -9.68 -30.58 17.68
N SER A 364 -10.45 -31.56 17.21
CA SER A 364 -11.82 -31.51 16.72
C SER A 364 -12.45 -30.10 16.61
N ILE A 365 -12.81 -29.68 15.40
CA ILE A 365 -14.19 -29.33 15.00
C ILE A 365 -14.15 -28.90 13.52
N GLN A 366 -14.96 -29.61 12.73
CA GLN A 366 -15.46 -29.34 11.38
C GLN A 366 -14.64 -28.47 10.41
N ASN A 367 -14.38 -29.13 9.28
CA ASN A 367 -13.89 -28.66 8.00
C ASN A 367 -14.84 -27.64 7.32
N SER A 368 -15.22 -26.54 8.00
CA SER A 368 -16.12 -25.54 7.41
C SER A 368 -15.30 -24.50 6.65
N ARG A 369 -15.24 -24.63 5.33
CA ARG A 369 -14.87 -23.50 4.46
C ARG A 369 -15.76 -22.29 4.78
N CYS A 370 -15.21 -21.07 4.66
CA CYS A 370 -15.97 -19.84 4.85
C CYS A 370 -17.21 -19.86 3.94
N LYS A 371 -18.39 -19.55 4.49
CA LYS A 371 -19.67 -19.46 3.76
C LYS A 371 -20.10 -18.00 3.55
N ALA A 372 -19.15 -17.07 3.47
CA ALA A 372 -19.45 -15.68 3.15
C ALA A 372 -20.21 -15.60 1.82
N ILE A 373 -21.07 -14.59 1.68
CA ILE A 373 -21.91 -14.41 0.49
C ILE A 373 -21.44 -13.19 -0.28
N LYS A 374 -21.54 -13.22 -1.61
CA LYS A 374 -21.28 -12.04 -2.45
C LYS A 374 -22.56 -11.21 -2.54
N ASP A 375 -22.46 -9.90 -2.29
CA ASP A 375 -23.49 -8.92 -2.58
C ASP A 375 -22.92 -7.81 -3.49
N ASN A 376 -23.63 -6.69 -3.64
CA ASN A 376 -23.20 -5.57 -4.48
C ASN A 376 -21.91 -4.89 -3.98
N LEU A 377 -21.64 -4.87 -2.68
CA LEU A 377 -20.46 -4.21 -2.12
C LEU A 377 -19.25 -5.16 -2.00
N GLY A 378 -19.48 -6.47 -2.04
CA GLY A 378 -18.42 -7.47 -2.09
C GLY A 378 -18.75 -8.73 -1.31
N VAL A 379 -17.74 -9.33 -0.68
CA VAL A 379 -17.88 -10.59 0.06
C VAL A 379 -18.27 -10.30 1.52
N LYS A 380 -19.54 -10.47 1.85
CA LYS A 380 -20.12 -10.19 3.17
C LYS A 380 -20.03 -11.39 4.12
N CYS A 381 -19.57 -11.15 5.35
CA CYS A 381 -19.57 -12.16 6.40
C CYS A 381 -20.98 -12.43 6.94
N ILE A 382 -21.42 -13.69 6.93
CA ILE A 382 -22.71 -14.13 7.49
C ILE A 382 -22.60 -14.87 8.83
N ILE A 383 -21.42 -14.87 9.46
CA ILE A 383 -21.14 -15.55 10.74
C ILE A 383 -21.36 -17.08 10.59
N CYS A 384 -20.73 -17.68 9.58
CA CYS A 384 -20.82 -19.14 9.36
C CYS A 384 -20.10 -19.96 10.44
N ASN A 385 -19.16 -19.34 11.17
CA ASN A 385 -18.45 -19.90 12.31
C ASN A 385 -18.23 -18.78 13.35
N LYS A 386 -18.68 -18.99 14.59
CA LYS A 386 -18.56 -18.02 15.70
C LYS A 386 -17.15 -17.92 16.27
N ASP A 387 -16.31 -18.93 16.04
CA ASP A 387 -14.93 -18.95 16.54
C ASP A 387 -13.97 -18.23 15.58
N CYS A 388 -14.39 -17.96 14.34
CA CYS A 388 -13.62 -17.22 13.34
C CYS A 388 -13.41 -15.76 13.78
N ASN A 389 -12.19 -15.21 13.64
CA ASN A 389 -11.90 -13.84 14.06
C ASN A 389 -12.78 -12.82 13.31
N ILE A 390 -13.01 -13.02 12.01
CA ILE A 390 -13.98 -12.22 11.23
C ILE A 390 -15.40 -12.38 11.78
N GLY A 391 -15.81 -13.61 12.09
CA GLY A 391 -17.13 -13.91 12.65
C GLY A 391 -17.37 -13.22 14.00
N LYS A 392 -16.36 -13.18 14.87
CA LYS A 392 -16.40 -12.48 16.16
C LYS A 392 -16.64 -10.97 15.99
N VAL A 393 -15.99 -10.34 15.02
CA VAL A 393 -16.23 -8.91 14.70
C VAL A 393 -17.64 -8.71 14.16
N ALA A 394 -18.08 -9.57 13.23
CA ALA A 394 -19.42 -9.48 12.65
C ALA A 394 -20.55 -9.70 13.67
N ILE A 395 -20.31 -10.51 14.72
CA ILE A 395 -21.25 -10.64 15.84
C ILE A 395 -21.40 -9.30 16.57
N LYS A 396 -20.29 -8.60 16.86
CA LYS A 396 -20.33 -7.28 17.50
C LYS A 396 -21.08 -6.24 16.67
N GLY A 397 -21.00 -6.32 15.34
CA GLY A 397 -21.74 -5.42 14.44
C GLY A 397 -23.26 -5.57 14.49
N LYS A 398 -23.76 -6.70 15.03
CA LYS A 398 -25.19 -6.90 15.32
C LYS A 398 -25.64 -6.25 16.62
N ASP A 399 -24.72 -6.04 17.55
CA ASP A 399 -25.00 -5.29 18.78
C ASP A 399 -24.83 -3.81 18.48
N LYS A 400 -25.76 -2.98 18.97
CA LYS A 400 -25.74 -1.54 18.71
C LYS A 400 -24.57 -0.90 19.46
N ILE A 401 -23.50 -0.51 18.77
CA ILE A 401 -22.38 0.26 19.34
C ILE A 401 -22.60 1.73 19.02
N ASN A 402 -22.61 2.62 20.03
CA ASN A 402 -22.80 4.07 19.84
C ASN A 402 -23.99 4.45 18.95
N SER A 403 -25.09 3.68 19.03
CA SER A 403 -26.28 3.83 18.20
C SER A 403 -26.15 3.50 16.70
N LYS A 404 -25.04 2.90 16.25
CA LYS A 404 -24.85 2.45 14.87
C LYS A 404 -24.67 0.92 14.80
N TYR A 405 -25.14 0.33 13.71
CA TYR A 405 -24.83 -1.05 13.32
C TYR A 405 -23.75 -1.01 12.23
N PHE A 406 -22.99 -2.09 12.09
CA PHE A 406 -22.04 -2.21 11.00
C PHE A 406 -22.03 -3.60 10.40
N ASP A 407 -21.79 -3.66 9.09
CA ASP A 407 -21.57 -4.89 8.35
C ASP A 407 -20.07 -5.17 8.21
N VAL A 408 -19.72 -6.46 8.11
CA VAL A 408 -18.34 -6.90 7.91
C VAL A 408 -18.18 -7.51 6.53
N TYR A 409 -17.24 -6.96 5.77
CA TYR A 409 -16.84 -7.43 4.45
C TYR A 409 -15.43 -8.01 4.49
N ILE A 410 -15.18 -8.97 3.63
CA ILE A 410 -13.93 -9.70 3.53
C ILE A 410 -13.24 -9.31 2.23
N THR A 411 -11.96 -8.95 2.31
CA THR A 411 -11.14 -8.70 1.14
C THR A 411 -9.91 -9.61 1.10
N SER A 412 -9.54 -10.05 -0.10
CA SER A 412 -8.25 -10.71 -0.39
C SER A 412 -7.20 -9.72 -0.87
N HIS A 413 -7.59 -8.68 -1.62
CA HIS A 413 -6.71 -7.67 -2.21
C HIS A 413 -7.39 -6.29 -2.22
N THR A 414 -6.60 -5.21 -2.22
CA THR A 414 -7.12 -3.83 -2.35
C THR A 414 -7.92 -3.61 -3.64
N SER A 415 -7.61 -4.37 -4.69
CA SER A 415 -8.32 -4.33 -5.98
C SER A 415 -9.79 -4.76 -5.89
N SER A 416 -10.15 -5.63 -4.94
CA SER A 416 -11.52 -6.17 -4.80
C SER A 416 -12.41 -5.40 -3.81
N MET A 417 -11.93 -4.27 -3.28
CA MET A 417 -12.69 -3.45 -2.33
C MET A 417 -13.81 -2.67 -3.05
N LEU A 418 -15.05 -2.86 -2.59
CA LEU A 418 -16.24 -2.06 -2.94
C LEU A 418 -16.40 -1.82 -4.46
N SER A 419 -16.32 -2.89 -5.26
CA SER A 419 -16.24 -2.79 -6.72
C SER A 419 -17.48 -2.20 -7.40
N ASN A 420 -18.67 -2.27 -6.77
CA ASN A 420 -19.93 -1.77 -7.34
C ASN A 420 -20.68 -0.83 -6.37
N LEU A 421 -20.06 0.32 -6.09
CA LEU A 421 -20.66 1.39 -5.27
C LEU A 421 -21.73 2.16 -6.05
N SER A 422 -22.94 2.28 -5.48
CA SER A 422 -23.92 3.25 -5.97
C SER A 422 -23.59 4.67 -5.51
N GLU A 423 -24.16 5.68 -6.16
CA GLU A 423 -24.05 7.08 -5.71
C GLU A 423 -24.62 7.31 -4.30
N MET A 424 -25.58 6.48 -3.88
CA MET A 424 -26.09 6.49 -2.50
C MET A 424 -25.06 5.90 -1.54
N ASP A 425 -24.42 4.78 -1.91
CA ASP A 425 -23.35 4.17 -1.10
C ASP A 425 -22.20 5.16 -0.89
N LYS A 426 -21.73 5.85 -1.94
CA LYS A 426 -20.68 6.87 -1.83
C LYS A 426 -21.04 8.00 -0.85
N LYS A 427 -22.32 8.33 -0.70
CA LYS A 427 -22.83 9.39 0.20
C LYS A 427 -23.11 8.92 1.63
N GLU A 428 -23.43 7.65 1.84
CA GLU A 428 -23.84 7.15 3.15
C GLU A 428 -22.78 6.31 3.86
N LEU A 429 -21.84 5.73 3.13
CA LEU A 429 -20.83 4.83 3.67
C LEU A 429 -19.65 5.58 4.28
N SER A 430 -19.19 5.00 5.37
CA SER A 430 -17.88 5.21 5.96
C SER A 430 -17.26 3.83 6.20
N VAL A 431 -15.95 3.73 6.08
CA VAL A 431 -15.27 2.43 6.09
C VAL A 431 -14.19 2.41 7.14
N VAL A 432 -14.16 1.34 7.94
CA VAL A 432 -12.97 0.98 8.72
C VAL A 432 -12.24 -0.11 7.97
N GLY A 433 -11.07 0.22 7.43
CA GLY A 433 -10.15 -0.74 6.83
C GLY A 433 -9.24 -1.34 7.89
N VAL A 434 -9.24 -2.67 7.99
CA VAL A 434 -8.27 -3.40 8.79
C VAL A 434 -7.32 -4.13 7.86
N ALA A 435 -6.01 -3.88 7.98
CA ALA A 435 -5.03 -4.51 7.09
C ALA A 435 -3.63 -4.58 7.72
N CYS A 436 -2.72 -5.29 7.05
CA CYS A 436 -1.30 -5.13 7.30
C CYS A 436 -0.87 -3.71 6.92
N ILE A 437 0.16 -3.19 7.59
CA ILE A 437 0.49 -1.77 7.51
C ILE A 437 0.78 -1.28 6.07
N ASN A 438 1.40 -2.12 5.26
CA ASN A 438 1.80 -1.78 3.89
C ASN A 438 0.66 -1.69 2.87
N ASN A 439 -0.52 -2.25 3.19
CA ASN A 439 -1.71 -2.18 2.32
C ASN A 439 -2.74 -1.14 2.77
N LEU A 440 -2.55 -0.59 3.98
CA LEU A 440 -3.58 0.20 4.64
C LEU A 440 -3.78 1.57 3.99
N ILE A 441 -2.68 2.20 3.56
CA ILE A 441 -2.68 3.54 2.96
C ILE A 441 -3.31 3.52 1.57
N GLU A 442 -2.80 2.69 0.65
CA GLU A 442 -3.34 2.55 -0.70
C GLU A 442 -4.84 2.23 -0.68
N GLY A 443 -5.27 1.32 0.21
CA GLY A 443 -6.69 1.02 0.38
C GLY A 443 -7.51 2.21 0.91
N GLY A 444 -6.96 2.99 1.83
CA GLY A 444 -7.62 4.18 2.39
C GLY A 444 -7.75 5.31 1.37
N TRP A 445 -6.70 5.59 0.59
CA TRP A 445 -6.74 6.61 -0.46
C TRP A 445 -7.66 6.18 -1.60
N LYS A 446 -7.66 4.90 -1.98
CA LYS A 446 -8.62 4.38 -2.97
C LYS A 446 -10.08 4.61 -2.56
N LEU A 447 -10.41 4.45 -1.27
CA LEU A 447 -11.74 4.77 -0.74
C LEU A 447 -11.99 6.29 -0.77
N SER A 448 -10.99 7.07 -0.40
CA SER A 448 -11.02 8.54 -0.44
C SER A 448 -11.32 9.08 -1.84
N SER A 449 -10.64 8.54 -2.86
CA SER A 449 -10.87 8.79 -4.30
C SER A 449 -12.28 8.47 -4.78
N ASN A 450 -13.03 7.66 -4.03
CA ASN A 450 -14.43 7.35 -4.28
C ASN A 450 -15.40 8.15 -3.40
N GLY A 451 -14.93 9.17 -2.67
CA GLY A 451 -15.73 9.99 -1.77
C GLY A 451 -16.15 9.27 -0.47
N ILE A 452 -15.48 8.18 -0.11
CA ILE A 452 -15.79 7.37 1.08
C ILE A 452 -14.72 7.58 2.17
N PRO A 453 -15.06 8.21 3.30
CA PRO A 453 -14.10 8.45 4.36
C PRO A 453 -13.68 7.13 5.02
N ALA A 454 -12.37 6.94 5.11
CA ALA A 454 -11.76 5.75 5.68
C ALA A 454 -11.19 6.00 7.09
N GLN A 455 -11.20 4.97 7.90
CA GLN A 455 -10.41 4.86 9.13
C GLN A 455 -9.60 3.57 9.07
N CYS A 456 -8.40 3.62 9.61
CA CYS A 456 -7.34 2.64 9.47
C CYS A 456 -7.09 1.96 10.82
N VAL A 457 -7.19 0.64 10.86
CA VAL A 457 -6.78 -0.19 12.00
C VAL A 457 -5.73 -1.18 11.52
N ILE A 458 -4.63 -1.25 12.25
CA ILE A 458 -3.48 -2.09 11.94
C ILE A 458 -3.69 -3.47 12.59
N LEU A 459 -3.38 -4.53 11.85
CA LEU A 459 -3.32 -5.88 12.39
C LEU A 459 -2.23 -6.01 13.48
N ASP A 460 -2.49 -6.81 14.51
CA ASP A 460 -1.54 -7.06 15.61
C ASP A 460 -0.28 -7.79 15.14
N TYR A 461 -0.42 -8.59 14.08
CA TYR A 461 0.67 -9.34 13.44
C TYR A 461 0.28 -9.76 12.03
N VAL A 462 1.26 -10.09 11.20
CA VAL A 462 1.02 -10.48 9.80
C VAL A 462 1.08 -12.00 9.64
N GLY A 463 -0.05 -12.62 9.32
CA GLY A 463 -0.18 -14.08 9.20
C GLY A 463 -0.58 -14.55 7.79
N CYS A 464 -0.48 -13.68 6.78
CA CYS A 464 -0.89 -14.02 5.42
C CYS A 464 -0.01 -15.12 4.84
N LYS A 465 -0.64 -16.17 4.30
CA LYS A 465 0.07 -17.25 3.62
C LYS A 465 0.84 -16.77 2.40
N GLN A 466 0.24 -15.85 1.64
CA GLN A 466 0.80 -15.36 0.39
C GLN A 466 2.07 -14.54 0.61
N HIS A 467 2.09 -13.68 1.64
CA HIS A 467 3.15 -12.67 1.79
C HIS A 467 4.14 -12.95 2.93
N TRP A 468 3.72 -13.60 4.02
CA TRP A 468 4.45 -13.49 5.29
C TRP A 468 4.83 -14.82 5.93
N ASP A 469 4.01 -15.87 5.78
CA ASP A 469 4.25 -17.18 6.40
C ASP A 469 3.83 -18.33 5.49
N ASP A 470 4.72 -19.30 5.26
CA ASP A 470 4.49 -20.41 4.31
C ASP A 470 3.21 -21.24 4.62
N LYS A 471 2.78 -21.28 5.89
CA LYS A 471 1.58 -22.01 6.33
C LYS A 471 0.37 -21.09 6.43
N GLY A 472 0.60 -19.81 6.69
CA GLY A 472 -0.41 -18.85 7.08
C GLY A 472 -1.00 -19.19 8.45
N PHE A 473 -1.46 -18.16 9.16
CA PHE A 473 -2.17 -18.34 10.42
C PHE A 473 -3.16 -17.20 10.65
N PRO A 474 -4.28 -17.46 11.35
CA PRO A 474 -5.28 -16.44 11.60
C PRO A 474 -4.70 -15.24 12.34
N THR A 475 -4.78 -14.07 11.71
CA THR A 475 -4.42 -12.79 12.35
C THR A 475 -5.57 -12.17 13.14
N ASN A 476 -5.24 -11.17 13.95
CA ASN A 476 -6.17 -10.40 14.77
C ASN A 476 -5.79 -8.90 14.76
N PHE A 477 -6.63 -8.09 15.39
CA PHE A 477 -6.36 -6.67 15.62
C PHE A 477 -6.96 -6.22 16.96
N ASP A 478 -6.47 -5.09 17.47
CA ASP A 478 -7.01 -4.46 18.68
C ASP A 478 -8.47 -3.99 18.50
N LEU A 479 -9.40 -4.77 19.08
CA LEU A 479 -10.83 -4.47 19.09
C LEU A 479 -11.17 -3.21 19.90
N ARG A 480 -10.31 -2.78 20.84
CA ARG A 480 -10.50 -1.53 21.57
C ARG A 480 -10.30 -0.35 20.65
N GLU A 481 -9.30 -0.41 19.76
CA GLU A 481 -9.07 0.66 18.81
C GLU A 481 -10.24 0.82 17.84
N LEU A 482 -10.76 -0.29 17.32
CA LEU A 482 -11.98 -0.27 16.51
C LEU A 482 -13.15 0.39 17.25
N ASN A 483 -13.33 0.07 18.53
CA ASN A 483 -14.39 0.67 19.37
C ASN A 483 -14.15 2.16 19.69
N LYS A 484 -12.93 2.70 19.55
CA LYS A 484 -12.65 4.14 19.70
C LYS A 484 -12.96 4.91 18.41
N ILE A 485 -12.88 4.23 17.27
CA ILE A 485 -13.15 4.77 15.94
C ILE A 485 -14.66 4.85 15.68
N ILE A 486 -15.38 3.75 15.94
CA ILE A 486 -16.85 3.62 15.80
C ILE A 486 -17.57 4.25 16.99
#